data_AF-A0A3D1GRW5-F1
#
_entry.id   AF-A0A3D1GRW5-F1
#
_cell.length_a   1.000
_cell.length_b   1.000
_cell.length_c   1.000
_cell.angle_alpha   90.00
_cell.angle_beta   90.00
_cell.angle_gamma   90.00
#
_symmetry.space_group_name_H-M   'P 1'
#
loop_
_entity.id
_entity.type
_entity.pdbx_description
1 polymer ?
#
loop_
_entity_poly.entity_id
_entity_poly.type
_entity_poly.pdbx_seq_one_letter_code
_entity_poly.pdbx_strand_id
1 'polypeptide(L)'
;KKLTYYPTTTREASNRMGRVTNLIESGALFEDLGCTAFNVETDRVMICGSMNMNMDMKSLCLAAGLSEGANSEPGHFVVEKAFVG
;
A
#
# COMPACT_ATOMS: atom_id res chain seq x y z
N LYS A 1 5.21 13.74 16.06
CA LYS A 1 5.25 12.25 16.03
C LYS A 1 5.42 11.84 14.56
N LYS A 2 6.35 10.94 14.20
CA LYS A 2 6.65 10.62 12.78
C LYS A 2 5.91 9.39 12.22
N LEU A 3 5.31 8.58 13.09
CA LEU A 3 4.63 7.34 12.74
C LEU A 3 3.12 7.46 12.95
N THR A 4 2.36 7.09 11.92
CA THR A 4 0.91 6.95 11.96
C THR A 4 0.54 5.47 11.81
N TYR A 5 -0.26 4.94 12.72
CA TYR A 5 -0.69 3.54 12.71
C TYR A 5 -2.11 3.40 12.14
N TYR A 6 -2.28 2.53 11.14
CA TYR A 6 -3.51 2.39 10.37
C TYR A 6 -3.98 0.93 10.28
N PRO A 7 -4.56 0.36 11.36
CA PRO A 7 -5.07 -1.01 11.34
C PRO A 7 -6.44 -1.09 10.65
N THR A 8 -6.70 -2.22 10.01
CA THR A 8 -7.99 -2.52 9.36
C THR A 8 -8.38 -3.98 9.58
N THR A 9 -9.68 -4.26 9.70
CA THR A 9 -10.22 -5.63 9.70
C THR A 9 -11.05 -5.90 8.44
N THR A 10 -11.22 -7.16 8.05
CA THR A 10 -11.96 -7.55 6.83
C THR A 10 -13.17 -8.44 7.07
N ARG A 11 -13.41 -8.86 8.33
CA ARG A 11 -14.50 -9.79 8.68
C ARG A 11 -15.27 -9.32 9.90
N GLU A 12 -14.59 -9.20 11.05
CA GLU A 12 -15.21 -8.73 12.28
C GLU A 12 -15.33 -7.20 12.30
N ALA A 13 -16.44 -6.72 12.86
CA ALA A 13 -16.69 -5.30 13.05
C ALA A 13 -15.59 -4.67 13.90
N SER A 14 -15.01 -3.58 13.40
CA SER A 14 -14.03 -2.78 14.13
C SER A 14 -14.15 -1.31 13.74
N ASN A 15 -13.37 -0.45 14.40
CA ASN A 15 -13.36 0.99 14.13
C ASN A 15 -13.03 1.33 12.67
N ARG A 16 -12.31 0.45 11.96
CA ARG A 16 -11.96 0.65 10.57
C ARG A 16 -11.86 -0.69 9.85
N MET A 17 -12.58 -0.80 8.73
CA MET A 17 -12.68 -2.04 7.98
C MET A 17 -12.29 -1.84 6.52
N GLY A 18 -11.90 -2.93 5.86
CA GLY A 18 -11.59 -2.97 4.44
C GLY A 18 -10.23 -3.61 4.14
N ARG A 19 -10.07 -4.09 2.90
CA ARG A 19 -8.74 -4.47 2.38
C ARG A 19 -8.00 -3.20 1.99
N VAL A 20 -6.69 -3.16 2.22
CA VAL A 20 -5.85 -1.98 1.93
C VAL A 20 -5.94 -1.53 0.47
N THR A 21 -6.03 -2.47 -0.48
CA THR A 21 -6.21 -2.19 -1.92
C THR A 21 -7.47 -1.36 -2.16
N ASN A 22 -8.62 -1.82 -1.64
CA ASN A 22 -9.90 -1.14 -1.80
C ASN A 22 -9.90 0.24 -1.12
N LEU A 23 -9.23 0.38 0.02
CA LEU A 23 -9.13 1.66 0.74
C LEU A 23 -8.25 2.66 0.00
N ILE A 24 -7.24 2.21 -0.74
CA ILE A 24 -6.43 3.05 -1.63
C ILE A 24 -7.24 3.44 -2.88
N GLU A 25 -7.88 2.48 -3.53
CA GLU A 25 -8.69 2.71 -4.76
C GLU A 25 -9.85 3.69 -4.52
N SER A 26 -10.52 3.57 -3.37
CA SER A 26 -11.62 4.47 -3.00
C SER A 26 -11.17 5.85 -2.50
N GLY A 27 -9.87 6.03 -2.23
CA GLY A 27 -9.35 7.24 -1.60
C GLY A 27 -9.48 7.29 -0.08
N ALA A 28 -10.28 6.41 0.52
CA ALA A 28 -10.60 6.42 1.96
C ALA A 28 -9.34 6.35 2.85
N LEU A 29 -8.30 5.63 2.43
CA LEU A 29 -7.03 5.59 3.17
C LEU A 29 -6.38 6.96 3.28
N PHE A 30 -6.37 7.73 2.18
CA PHE A 30 -5.74 9.05 2.14
C PHE A 30 -6.57 10.08 2.90
N GLU A 31 -7.90 10.01 2.78
CA GLU A 31 -8.82 10.87 3.54
C GLU A 31 -8.68 10.65 5.06
N ASP A 32 -8.71 9.39 5.51
CA ASP A 32 -8.56 9.05 6.93
C ASP A 32 -7.21 9.46 7.52
N LEU A 33 -6.15 9.47 6.70
CA LEU A 33 -4.80 9.87 7.09
C LEU A 33 -4.55 11.38 6.92
N GLY A 34 -5.47 12.12 6.28
CA GLY A 34 -5.31 13.53 5.97
C GLY A 34 -4.16 13.82 5.01
N CYS A 35 -3.88 12.91 4.07
CA CYS A 35 -2.84 13.06 3.05
C CYS A 35 -3.43 12.97 1.63
N THR A 36 -2.60 13.30 0.63
CA THR A 36 -2.97 13.15 -0.78
C THR A 36 -2.79 11.71 -1.25
N ALA A 37 -3.40 11.39 -2.40
CA ALA A 37 -3.07 10.16 -3.12
C ALA A 37 -1.56 10.09 -3.46
N PHE A 38 -1.09 8.90 -3.82
CA PHE A 38 0.32 8.65 -4.12
C PHE A 38 0.91 9.63 -5.13
N ASN A 39 2.12 10.10 -4.82
CA ASN A 39 2.91 11.00 -5.63
C ASN A 39 4.35 10.46 -5.73
N VAL A 40 4.85 10.36 -6.96
CA VAL A 40 6.20 9.87 -7.29
C VAL A 40 7.31 10.62 -6.54
N GLU A 41 7.16 11.93 -6.36
CA GLU A 41 8.17 12.78 -5.72
C GLU A 41 8.27 12.53 -4.22
N THR A 42 7.16 12.20 -3.55
CA THR A 42 7.09 12.20 -2.07
C THR A 42 6.87 10.83 -1.44
N ASP A 43 6.27 9.89 -2.16
CA ASP A 43 5.80 8.63 -1.57
C ASP A 43 6.71 7.45 -1.90
N ARG A 44 6.93 6.60 -0.89
CA ARG A 44 7.66 5.34 -1.02
C ARG A 44 6.89 4.24 -0.30
N VAL A 45 6.83 3.04 -0.88
CA VAL A 45 5.98 1.94 -0.37
C VAL A 45 6.79 0.64 -0.25
N MET A 46 6.68 -0.04 0.89
CA MET A 46 7.17 -1.42 1.04
C MET A 46 5.98 -2.34 1.24
N ILE A 47 5.85 -3.38 0.39
CA ILE A 47 4.68 -4.25 0.34
C ILE A 47 5.09 -5.66 0.78
N CYS A 48 4.42 -6.20 1.79
CA CYS A 48 4.62 -7.57 2.25
C CYS A 48 3.28 -8.24 2.57
N GLY A 49 3.03 -9.40 1.96
CA GLY A 49 1.77 -10.12 2.09
C GLY A 49 1.73 -11.38 1.23
N SER A 50 0.51 -11.89 0.98
CA SER A 50 0.29 -13.00 0.04
C SER A 50 0.66 -12.58 -1.39
N MET A 51 0.98 -13.56 -2.25
CA MET A 51 1.28 -13.29 -3.67
C MET A 51 0.21 -12.44 -4.36
N ASN A 52 -1.08 -12.76 -4.15
CA ASN A 52 -2.17 -12.01 -4.77
C ASN A 52 -2.23 -10.57 -4.27
N MET A 53 -2.21 -10.36 -2.95
CA MET A 53 -2.18 -9.01 -2.36
C MET A 53 -1.02 -8.17 -2.90
N ASN A 54 0.16 -8.78 -3.03
CA ASN A 54 1.35 -8.12 -3.56
C ASN A 54 1.16 -7.68 -5.02
N MET A 55 0.57 -8.52 -5.87
CA MET A 55 0.30 -8.20 -7.27
C MET A 55 -0.75 -7.09 -7.42
N ASP A 56 -1.79 -7.11 -6.59
CA ASP A 56 -2.83 -6.08 -6.59
C ASP A 56 -2.24 -4.73 -6.15
N MET A 57 -1.50 -4.70 -5.05
CA MET A 57 -0.81 -3.49 -4.56
C MET A 57 0.22 -2.95 -5.56
N LYS A 58 1.01 -3.84 -6.17
CA LYS A 58 1.95 -3.47 -7.25
C LYS A 58 1.22 -2.77 -8.40
N SER A 59 0.06 -3.28 -8.80
CA SER A 59 -0.75 -2.68 -9.87
C SER A 59 -1.22 -1.27 -9.49
N LEU A 60 -1.61 -1.04 -8.24
CA LEU A 60 -1.99 0.29 -7.74
C LEU A 60 -0.80 1.26 -7.75
N CYS A 61 0.38 0.82 -7.31
CA CYS A 61 1.59 1.66 -7.35
C CYS A 61 1.96 2.03 -8.79
N LEU A 62 1.96 1.07 -9.71
CA LEU A 62 2.23 1.31 -11.13
C LEU A 62 1.21 2.28 -11.76
N ALA A 63 -0.08 2.11 -11.43
CA ALA A 63 -1.13 3.02 -11.90
C ALA A 63 -0.97 4.45 -11.38
N ALA A 64 -0.38 4.63 -10.20
CA ALA A 64 -0.01 5.92 -9.64
C ALA A 64 1.34 6.48 -10.17
N GLY A 65 1.98 5.80 -11.13
CA GLY A 65 3.24 6.22 -11.74
C GLY A 65 4.50 5.85 -10.94
N LEU A 66 4.37 5.11 -9.84
CA LEU A 66 5.51 4.64 -9.06
C LEU A 66 6.20 3.48 -9.78
N SER A 67 7.53 3.45 -9.76
CA SER A 67 8.34 2.34 -10.30
C SER A 67 8.81 1.37 -9.20
N GLU A 68 8.92 0.09 -9.53
CA GLU A 68 9.49 -0.91 -8.62
C GLU A 68 11.00 -0.74 -8.52
N GLY A 69 11.54 -0.80 -7.31
CA GLY A 69 12.96 -0.70 -7.03
C GLY A 69 13.63 -2.05 -6.84
N ALA A 70 14.95 -2.04 -7.01
CA ALA A 70 15.85 -3.13 -6.67
C ALA A 70 17.08 -2.57 -5.94
N ASN A 71 17.94 -3.45 -5.40
CA ASN A 71 19.18 -3.04 -4.74
C ASN A 71 20.12 -2.26 -5.71
N SER A 72 20.15 -2.67 -6.99
CA SER A 72 20.97 -2.02 -8.02
C SER A 72 20.34 -0.75 -8.61
N GLU A 73 19.03 -0.56 -8.45
CA GLU A 73 18.28 0.54 -9.04
C GLU A 73 17.15 0.97 -8.08
N PRO A 74 17.39 1.99 -7.24
CA PRO A 74 16.38 2.47 -6.31
C PRO A 74 15.12 2.93 -7.04
N GLY A 75 13.97 2.46 -6.57
CA GLY A 75 12.67 2.82 -7.10
C GLY A 75 11.77 3.44 -6.03
N HIS A 76 10.47 3.41 -6.30
CA HIS A 76 9.44 4.01 -5.46
C HIS A 76 8.77 2.98 -4.54
N PHE A 77 8.67 1.73 -4.98
CA PHE A 77 8.17 0.65 -4.13
C PHE A 77 8.96 -0.64 -4.27
N VAL A 78 8.86 -1.51 -3.27
CA VAL A 78 9.41 -2.87 -3.29
C VAL A 78 8.38 -3.87 -2.80
N VAL A 79 8.48 -5.11 -3.28
CA VAL A 79 7.55 -6.20 -2.95
C VAL A 79 8.33 -7.39 -2.39
N GLU A 80 7.83 -7.95 -1.29
CA GLU A 80 8.32 -9.21 -0.71
C GLU A 80 7.14 -10.13 -0.39
N LYS A 81 7.28 -11.44 -0.64
CA LYS A 81 6.26 -12.43 -0.25
C LYS A 81 6.37 -12.71 1.24
N ALA A 82 5.29 -12.55 1.98
CA ALA A 82 5.26 -12.89 3.41
C ALA A 82 5.36 -14.41 3.65
N PHE A 83 4.89 -15.21 2.70
CA PHE A 83 4.92 -16.66 2.72
C PHE A 83 4.76 -17.22 1.30
N VAL A 84 5.12 -18.49 1.14
CA VAL A 84 4.77 -19.29 -0.04
C VAL A 84 3.53 -20.11 0.34
N GLY A 85 2.49 -20.01 -0.48
CA GLY A 85 1.23 -20.75 -0.33
C GLY A 85 1.13 -21.91 -1.30
#